data_AF-A0A016TJA8-F1
#
_entry.id   AF-A0A016TJA8-F1
#
_cell.length_a   1.000
_cell.length_b   1.000
_cell.length_c   1.000
_cell.angle_alpha   90.00
_cell.angle_beta   90.00
_cell.angle_gamma   90.00
#
_symmetry.space_group_name_H-M   'P 1'
#
loop_
_entity.id
_entity.type
_entity.pdbx_description
1 polymer ?
#
loop_
_entity_poly.entity_id
_entity_poly.type
_entity_poly.pdbx_seq_one_letter_code
_entity_poly.pdbx_strand_id
1 'polypeptide(L)'
;MARAIGVSRESVRMILSEAGLKTHREVEGHLITEQAKVKRLELCKRLRKRFAADRHRAILFSDEKWFDIEKAHNYQNDRMWSNGKVALEERMIYRRKNPKKAVLWAGVTSIGKTPLLFVPEGVKVQGSQYCEILENEVVTWARKHSGE
;
A
#
# COMPACT_ATOMS: atom_id res chain seq x y z
N MET A 1 -27.13 4.77 -21.58
CA MET A 1 -27.77 3.58 -22.18
C MET A 1 -29.28 3.76 -22.32
N ALA A 2 -30.08 3.70 -21.25
CA ALA A 2 -31.56 3.81 -21.32
C ALA A 2 -32.09 5.00 -22.16
N ARG A 3 -31.63 6.23 -21.89
CA ARG A 3 -31.99 7.42 -22.68
C ARG A 3 -31.53 7.38 -24.14
N ALA A 4 -30.40 6.74 -24.43
CA ALA A 4 -29.86 6.67 -25.78
C ALA A 4 -30.59 5.64 -26.67
N ILE A 5 -31.23 4.65 -26.04
CA ILE A 5 -31.96 3.55 -26.71
C ILE A 5 -33.48 3.78 -26.64
N GLY A 6 -33.94 4.85 -25.98
CA GLY A 6 -35.37 5.19 -25.88
C GLY A 6 -36.20 4.24 -25.01
N VAL A 7 -35.56 3.50 -24.10
CA VAL A 7 -36.21 2.50 -23.21
C VAL A 7 -36.10 2.90 -21.73
N SER A 8 -36.98 2.32 -20.89
CA SER A 8 -36.95 2.53 -19.44
C SER A 8 -35.67 1.99 -18.80
N ARG A 9 -35.28 2.53 -17.64
CA ARG A 9 -34.09 2.08 -16.91
C ARG A 9 -34.27 0.65 -16.39
N GLU A 10 -35.49 0.31 -16.04
CA GLU A 10 -35.94 -0.97 -15.50
C GLU A 10 -35.83 -2.06 -16.57
N SER A 11 -36.28 -1.78 -17.80
CA SER A 11 -36.11 -2.69 -18.95
C SER A 11 -34.64 -2.95 -19.25
N VAL A 12 -33.79 -1.91 -19.24
CA VAL A 12 -32.34 -2.09 -19.43
C VAL A 12 -31.74 -2.96 -18.32
N ARG A 13 -32.13 -2.75 -17.06
CA ARG A 13 -31.63 -3.55 -15.94
C ARG A 13 -32.04 -5.02 -16.05
N MET A 14 -33.29 -5.29 -16.43
CA MET A 14 -33.81 -6.64 -16.61
C MET A 14 -33.07 -7.37 -17.74
N ILE A 15 -32.94 -6.74 -18.91
CA ILE A 15 -32.20 -7.30 -20.05
C ILE A 15 -30.75 -7.61 -19.67
N LEU A 16 -30.06 -6.68 -18.99
CA LEU A 16 -28.68 -6.92 -18.54
C LEU A 16 -28.60 -8.08 -17.52
N SER A 17 -29.58 -8.21 -16.64
CA SER A 17 -29.66 -9.29 -15.66
C SER A 17 -29.94 -10.64 -16.31
N GLU A 18 -30.86 -10.73 -17.26
CA GLU A 18 -31.17 -11.94 -18.04
C GLU A 18 -29.96 -12.39 -18.86
N ALA A 19 -29.18 -11.44 -19.39
CA ALA A 19 -27.91 -11.70 -20.05
C ALA A 19 -26.77 -12.11 -19.10
N GLY A 20 -27.02 -12.15 -17.78
CA GLY A 20 -26.01 -12.50 -16.76
C GLY A 20 -24.92 -11.44 -16.55
N LEU A 21 -25.11 -10.22 -17.05
CA LEU A 21 -24.12 -9.15 -16.97
C LEU A 21 -24.15 -8.50 -15.59
N LYS A 22 -22.97 -8.40 -14.98
CA LYS A 22 -22.77 -7.72 -13.69
C LYS A 22 -22.12 -6.36 -13.91
N THR A 23 -22.56 -5.40 -13.11
CA THR A 23 -21.93 -4.09 -13.06
C THR A 23 -20.66 -4.19 -12.22
N HIS A 24 -19.55 -3.82 -12.83
CA HIS A 24 -18.27 -3.66 -12.14
C HIS A 24 -17.91 -2.19 -12.10
N ARG A 25 -17.28 -1.78 -11.00
CA ARG A 25 -16.71 -0.44 -10.90
C ARG A 25 -15.44 -0.39 -11.75
N GLU A 26 -15.34 0.59 -12.63
CA GLU A 26 -14.07 0.90 -13.30
C GLU A 26 -13.02 1.31 -12.26
N VAL A 27 -11.81 0.78 -12.40
CA VAL A 27 -10.71 1.05 -11.47
C VAL A 27 -9.56 1.67 -12.26
N GLU A 28 -9.02 2.77 -11.73
CA GLU A 28 -7.82 3.38 -12.27
C GLU A 28 -6.60 2.49 -11.99
N GLY A 29 -5.78 2.29 -13.00
CA GLY A 29 -4.54 1.51 -12.91
C GLY A 29 -3.36 2.29 -13.50
N HIS A 30 -2.15 1.99 -13.02
CA HIS A 30 -0.95 2.55 -13.62
C HIS A 30 -0.74 1.98 -15.03
N LEU A 31 -0.52 2.84 -16.01
CA LEU A 31 -0.27 2.44 -17.39
C LEU A 31 1.12 1.79 -17.50
N ILE A 32 1.15 0.49 -17.79
CA ILE A 32 2.41 -0.26 -17.99
C ILE A 32 2.67 -0.38 -19.49
N THR A 33 3.82 0.12 -19.95
CA THR A 33 4.26 -0.01 -21.34
C THR A 33 4.52 -1.47 -21.71
N GLU A 34 4.38 -1.84 -22.98
CA GLU A 34 4.69 -3.20 -23.44
C GLU A 34 6.12 -3.63 -23.11
N GLN A 35 7.09 -2.71 -23.26
CA GLN A 35 8.47 -2.95 -22.86
C GLN A 35 8.61 -3.25 -21.36
N ALA A 36 7.88 -2.53 -20.50
CA ALA A 36 7.87 -2.80 -19.07
C ALA A 36 7.23 -4.16 -18.74
N LYS A 37 6.20 -4.59 -19.49
CA LYS A 37 5.61 -5.93 -19.33
C LYS A 37 6.62 -7.04 -19.64
N VAL A 38 7.36 -6.92 -20.75
CA VAL A 38 8.42 -7.87 -21.12
C VAL A 38 9.50 -7.94 -20.04
N LYS A 39 10.02 -6.78 -19.61
CA LYS A 39 11.02 -6.71 -18.52
C LYS A 39 10.51 -7.34 -17.23
N ARG A 40 9.27 -7.07 -16.82
CA ARG A 40 8.65 -7.67 -15.63
C ARG A 40 8.56 -9.20 -15.77
N LEU A 41 8.14 -9.71 -16.93
CA LEU A 41 8.04 -11.15 -17.18
C LEU A 41 9.41 -11.84 -17.06
N GLU A 42 10.45 -11.26 -17.65
CA GLU A 42 11.82 -11.78 -17.56
C GLU A 42 12.34 -11.78 -16.12
N LEU A 43 12.12 -10.69 -15.38
CA LEU A 43 12.47 -10.59 -13.97
C LEU A 43 11.73 -11.65 -13.13
N CYS A 44 10.43 -11.84 -13.35
CA CYS A 44 9.65 -12.87 -12.65
C CYS A 44 10.18 -14.28 -12.93
N LYS A 45 10.54 -14.60 -14.18
CA LYS A 45 11.16 -15.89 -14.54
C LYS A 45 12.49 -16.10 -13.80
N ARG A 46 13.32 -15.05 -13.68
CA ARG A 46 14.59 -15.09 -12.93
C ARG A 46 14.37 -15.23 -11.43
N LEU A 47 13.47 -14.45 -10.85
CA LEU A 47 13.12 -14.50 -9.43
C LEU A 47 12.58 -15.88 -9.04
N ARG A 48 11.73 -16.49 -9.88
CA ARG A 48 11.24 -17.86 -9.65
C ARG A 48 12.38 -18.87 -9.52
N LYS A 49 13.42 -18.78 -10.36
CA LYS A 49 14.61 -19.62 -10.25
C LYS A 49 15.41 -19.31 -8.97
N ARG A 50 15.54 -18.04 -8.60
CA ARG A 50 16.25 -17.61 -7.39
C ARG A 50 15.54 -18.10 -6.11
N PHE A 51 14.22 -18.17 -6.11
CA PHE A 51 13.43 -18.58 -4.93
C PHE A 51 13.42 -20.09 -4.69
N ALA A 52 13.82 -20.89 -5.69
CA ALA A 52 13.92 -22.34 -5.59
C ALA A 52 14.89 -22.77 -4.47
N ALA A 53 14.65 -23.97 -3.93
CA ALA A 53 15.41 -24.57 -2.82
C ALA A 53 15.45 -23.65 -1.58
N ASP A 54 14.30 -23.06 -1.21
CA ASP A 54 14.12 -22.19 -0.04
C ASP A 54 15.05 -20.97 0.05
N ARG A 55 15.78 -20.64 -1.03
CA ARG A 55 16.68 -19.48 -1.08
C ARG A 55 15.96 -18.14 -0.92
N HIS A 56 14.64 -18.10 -1.07
CA HIS A 56 13.83 -16.93 -0.73
C HIS A 56 13.91 -16.57 0.76
N ARG A 57 14.20 -17.54 1.65
CA ARG A 57 14.30 -17.34 3.09
C ARG A 57 15.49 -16.47 3.48
N ALA A 58 16.55 -16.49 2.67
CA ALA A 58 17.74 -15.65 2.81
C ALA A 58 17.60 -14.25 2.16
N ILE A 59 16.44 -13.92 1.59
CA ILE A 59 16.20 -12.62 0.97
C ILE A 59 15.67 -11.66 2.03
N LEU A 60 16.35 -10.51 2.16
CA LEU A 60 15.83 -9.34 2.83
C LEU A 60 15.04 -8.50 1.83
N PHE A 61 13.74 -8.33 2.09
CA PHE A 61 12.88 -7.40 1.38
C PHE A 61 12.81 -6.11 2.19
N SER A 62 13.10 -4.97 1.57
CA SER A 62 13.02 -3.66 2.22
C SER A 62 12.13 -2.73 1.43
N ASP A 63 11.51 -1.79 2.14
CA ASP A 63 10.73 -0.71 1.53
C ASP A 63 10.67 0.50 2.47
N GLU A 64 10.35 1.66 1.91
CA GLU A 64 10.10 2.89 2.64
C GLU A 64 8.62 3.23 2.63
N LYS A 65 8.06 3.57 3.80
CA LYS A 65 6.66 3.95 3.91
C LYS A 65 6.49 5.26 4.65
N TRP A 66 5.72 6.16 4.06
CA TRP A 66 5.25 7.38 4.71
C TRP A 66 4.11 7.06 5.69
N PHE A 67 4.24 7.56 6.92
CA PHE A 67 3.22 7.52 7.96
C PHE A 67 2.81 8.93 8.34
N ASP A 68 1.51 9.17 8.41
CA ASP A 68 0.97 10.40 9.00
C ASP A 68 1.04 10.27 10.53
N ILE A 69 1.57 11.28 11.21
CA ILE A 69 1.68 11.31 12.68
C ILE A 69 0.30 11.60 13.31
N GLU A 70 -0.57 12.32 12.60
CA GLU A 70 -1.94 12.55 13.04
C GLU A 70 -2.77 11.27 12.98
N LYS A 71 -3.68 11.10 13.96
CA LYS A 71 -4.53 9.91 14.05
C LYS A 71 -5.36 9.72 12.77
N ALA A 72 -5.22 8.56 12.14
CA ALA A 72 -6.15 8.13 11.11
C ALA A 72 -7.54 7.97 11.72
N HIS A 73 -8.53 8.62 11.13
CA HIS A 73 -9.95 8.45 11.47
C HIS A 73 -10.62 7.67 10.35
N ASN A 74 -11.18 6.53 10.72
CA ASN A 74 -11.90 5.63 9.86
C ASN A 74 -13.40 5.85 10.03
N TYR A 75 -14.03 6.46 9.02
CA TYR A 75 -15.46 6.79 9.03
C TYR A 75 -16.39 5.59 9.27
N GLN A 76 -15.94 4.36 8.99
CA GLN A 76 -16.74 3.16 9.22
C GLN A 76 -16.68 2.67 10.66
N ASN A 77 -15.52 2.76 11.30
CA ASN A 77 -15.25 2.14 12.60
C ASN A 77 -15.29 3.13 13.77
N ASP A 78 -14.85 4.37 13.54
CA ASP A 78 -14.80 5.40 14.57
C ASP A 78 -16.15 6.11 14.65
N ARG A 79 -17.12 5.45 15.30
CA ARG A 79 -18.47 5.96 15.48
C ARG A 79 -18.71 6.38 16.93
N MET A 80 -19.49 7.43 17.09
CA MET A 80 -20.03 7.82 18.39
C MET A 80 -21.45 7.28 18.55
N TRP A 81 -21.79 6.83 19.76
CA TRP A 81 -23.14 6.42 20.12
C TRP A 81 -23.77 7.52 20.98
N SER A 82 -25.03 7.85 20.70
CA SER A 82 -25.76 8.89 21.43
C SER A 82 -27.25 8.58 21.40
N ASN A 83 -27.96 8.95 22.48
CA ASN A 83 -29.41 8.75 22.60
C ASN A 83 -30.23 9.90 21.97
N GLY A 84 -29.63 10.71 21.08
CA GLY A 84 -30.29 11.88 20.50
C GLY A 84 -29.50 12.48 19.33
N LYS A 85 -30.00 13.59 18.77
CA LYS A 85 -29.23 14.35 17.76
C LYS A 85 -28.05 15.02 18.44
N VAL A 86 -26.87 14.78 17.91
CA VAL A 86 -25.60 15.39 18.34
C VAL A 86 -25.31 16.59 17.43
N ALA A 87 -24.87 17.69 18.02
CA ALA A 87 -24.44 18.88 17.27
C ALA A 87 -23.28 18.53 16.33
N LEU A 88 -23.16 19.23 15.20
CA LEU A 88 -22.13 18.90 14.20
C LEU A 88 -20.72 19.05 14.79
N GLU A 89 -20.52 20.07 15.60
CA GLU A 89 -19.27 20.45 16.24
C GLU A 89 -18.77 19.35 17.19
N GLU A 90 -19.68 18.67 17.89
CA GLU A 90 -19.38 17.58 18.82
C GLU A 90 -18.96 16.28 18.12
N ARG A 91 -19.26 16.14 16.82
CA ARG A 91 -18.90 15.00 15.97
C ARG A 91 -17.84 15.35 14.92
N MET A 92 -17.38 16.59 14.90
CA MET A 92 -16.35 17.03 13.95
C MET A 92 -14.96 16.63 14.44
N ILE A 93 -14.17 16.10 13.51
CA ILE A 93 -12.76 15.82 13.73
C ILE A 93 -11.96 16.79 12.88
N TYR A 94 -11.18 17.62 13.56
CA TYR A 94 -10.29 18.58 12.90
C TYR A 94 -8.99 17.88 12.50
N ARG A 95 -8.58 18.11 11.25
CA ARG A 95 -7.30 17.64 10.70
C ARG A 95 -6.58 18.79 10.05
N ARG A 96 -5.25 18.76 10.09
CA ARG A 96 -4.47 19.75 9.34
C ARG A 96 -4.43 19.38 7.87
N LYS A 97 -4.45 20.40 7.00
CA LYS A 97 -4.11 20.24 5.59
C LYS A 97 -2.59 19.99 5.54
N ASN A 98 -2.18 18.78 5.11
CA ASN A 98 -0.81 18.26 5.19
C ASN A 98 -0.36 17.97 6.64
N PRO A 99 -0.80 16.85 7.24
CA PRO A 99 -0.32 16.43 8.55
C PRO A 99 1.19 16.17 8.51
N LYS A 100 1.85 16.28 9.67
CA LYS A 100 3.26 15.90 9.79
C LYS A 100 3.43 14.43 9.42
N LYS A 101 4.48 14.12 8.65
CA LYS A 101 4.77 12.77 8.19
C LYS A 101 6.15 12.29 8.61
N ALA A 102 6.28 11.00 8.87
CA ALA A 102 7.56 10.34 9.04
C ALA A 102 7.76 9.29 7.94
N VAL A 103 8.99 9.10 7.48
CA VAL A 103 9.35 7.94 6.66
C VAL A 103 9.84 6.85 7.59
N LEU A 104 9.26 5.66 7.45
CA LEU A 104 9.80 4.45 8.04
C LEU A 104 10.52 3.66 6.96
N TRP A 105 11.78 3.32 7.23
CA TRP A 105 12.47 2.25 6.53
C TRP A 105 12.35 0.96 7.35
N ALA A 106 12.01 -0.14 6.69
CA ALA A 106 11.98 -1.46 7.31
C ALA A 106 12.36 -2.54 6.31
N GLY A 107 13.07 -3.55 6.81
CA GLY A 107 13.38 -4.78 6.12
C GLY A 107 12.70 -5.98 6.78
N VAL A 108 12.32 -6.97 5.99
CA VAL A 108 11.70 -8.23 6.43
C VAL A 108 12.36 -9.39 5.70
N THR A 109 12.71 -10.43 6.46
CA THR A 109 13.18 -11.73 5.98
C THR A 109 12.23 -12.83 6.48
N SER A 110 12.54 -14.09 6.17
CA SER A 110 11.82 -15.24 6.74
C SER A 110 11.99 -15.41 8.25
N ILE A 111 13.06 -14.87 8.84
CA ILE A 111 13.40 -15.03 10.26
C ILE A 111 12.92 -13.86 11.13
N GLY A 112 12.56 -12.74 10.52
CA GLY A 112 12.07 -11.58 11.25
C GLY A 112 12.20 -10.27 10.48
N LYS A 113 12.08 -9.17 11.21
CA LYS A 113 12.23 -7.82 10.67
C LYS A 113 13.48 -7.15 11.22
N THR A 114 14.06 -6.25 10.43
CA THR A 114 15.13 -5.35 10.88
C THR A 114 14.58 -4.36 11.92
N PRO A 115 15.46 -3.60 12.60
CA PRO A 115 15.04 -2.41 13.33
C PRO A 115 14.19 -1.49 12.44
N LEU A 116 13.20 -0.84 13.05
CA LEU A 116 12.34 0.14 12.40
C LEU A 116 13.04 1.50 12.46
N LEU A 117 13.45 2.02 11.31
CA LEU A 117 14.25 3.23 11.23
C LEU A 117 13.38 4.39 10.76
N PHE A 118 13.18 5.36 11.64
CA PHE A 118 12.41 6.56 11.35
C PHE A 118 13.33 7.66 10.81
N VAL A 119 13.07 8.11 9.59
CA VAL A 119 13.71 9.29 9.01
C VAL A 119 12.81 10.49 9.26
N PRO A 120 13.32 11.55 9.93
CA PRO A 120 12.53 12.75 10.24
C PRO A 120 11.93 13.44 9.01
N GLU A 121 10.82 14.15 9.23
CA GLU A 121 10.13 14.92 8.20
C GLU A 121 11.04 15.96 7.54
N GLY A 122 10.96 16.09 6.21
CA GLY A 122 11.74 17.07 5.45
C GLY A 122 13.15 16.61 5.06
N VAL A 123 13.64 15.51 5.64
CA VAL A 123 14.88 14.86 5.20
C VAL A 123 14.54 13.90 4.07
N LYS A 124 14.91 14.27 2.83
CA LYS A 124 14.91 13.32 1.73
C LYS A 124 16.00 12.29 2.01
N VAL A 125 15.65 11.01 2.04
CA VAL A 125 16.63 9.92 2.10
C VAL A 125 17.53 10.04 0.86
N GLN A 126 18.71 10.61 1.05
CA GLN A 126 19.73 10.70 0.02
C GLN A 126 20.52 9.38 -0.03
N GLY A 127 21.19 9.12 -1.15
CA GLY A 127 21.94 7.87 -1.34
C GLY A 127 22.95 7.59 -0.22
N SER A 128 23.65 8.62 0.27
CA SER A 128 24.60 8.49 1.39
C SER A 128 23.92 8.06 2.69
N GLN A 129 22.82 8.70 3.07
CA GLN A 129 22.05 8.35 4.25
C GLN A 129 21.47 6.93 4.15
N TYR A 130 21.10 6.51 2.94
CA TYR A 130 20.67 5.13 2.70
C TYR A 130 21.82 4.14 2.94
N CYS A 131 23.01 4.42 2.40
CA CYS A 131 24.19 3.59 2.63
C CYS A 131 24.51 3.48 4.13
N GLU A 132 24.48 4.58 4.87
CA GLU A 132 24.70 4.59 6.32
C GLU A 132 23.69 3.71 7.06
N ILE A 133 22.41 3.78 6.67
CA ILE A 133 21.36 2.89 7.21
C ILE A 133 21.72 1.42 6.93
N LEU A 134 22.08 1.08 5.70
CA LEU A 134 22.41 -0.29 5.32
C LEU A 134 23.64 -0.80 6.08
N GLU A 135 24.70 -0.03 6.13
CA GLU A 135 25.98 -0.42 6.74
C GLU A 135 25.89 -0.53 8.26
N ASN A 136 25.27 0.44 8.92
CA ASN A 136 25.26 0.49 10.38
C ASN A 136 24.17 -0.38 11.00
N GLU A 137 22.98 -0.42 10.39
CA GLU A 137 21.82 -1.10 10.98
C GLU A 137 21.59 -2.47 10.34
N VAL A 138 21.55 -2.54 9.00
CA VAL A 138 21.13 -3.75 8.30
C VAL A 138 22.19 -4.83 8.31
N VAL A 139 23.44 -4.48 7.99
CA VAL A 139 24.56 -5.43 8.03
C VAL A 139 24.80 -5.93 9.45
N THR A 140 24.78 -5.02 10.43
CA THR A 140 24.91 -5.39 11.86
C THR A 140 23.79 -6.33 12.30
N TRP A 141 22.55 -6.07 11.91
CA TRP A 141 21.43 -6.94 12.20
C TRP A 141 21.57 -8.30 11.51
N ALA A 142 21.94 -8.33 10.23
CA ALA A 142 22.09 -9.55 9.44
C ALA A 142 23.16 -10.47 10.04
N ARG A 143 24.33 -9.94 10.42
CA ARG A 143 25.39 -10.71 11.10
C ARG A 143 24.93 -11.36 12.40
N LYS A 144 24.05 -10.70 13.15
CA LYS A 144 23.51 -11.24 14.42
C LYS A 144 22.48 -12.35 14.21
N HIS A 145 21.77 -12.37 13.09
CA HIS A 145 20.58 -13.22 12.90
C HIS A 145 20.73 -14.28 11.80
N SER A 146 21.69 -14.12 10.88
CA SER A 146 21.86 -15.02 9.73
C SER A 146 22.77 -16.23 10.01
N GLY A 147 23.39 -16.33 11.19
CA GLY A 147 24.18 -17.51 11.58
C GLY A 147 25.48 -17.72 10.78
N GLU A 148 25.91 -16.71 10.00
CA GLU A 148 27.22 -16.61 9.34
C GLU A 148 27.94 -15.34 9.80
#